data_AF-A0A849F9E9-F1
#
_entry.id   AF-A0A849F9E9-F1
#
_cell.length_a   1.000
_cell.length_b   1.000
_cell.length_c   1.000
_cell.angle_alpha   90.00
_cell.angle_beta   90.00
_cell.angle_gamma   90.00
#
_symmetry.space_group_name_H-M   'P 1'
#
loop_
_entity.id
_entity.type
_entity.pdbx_description
1 polymer ?
#
loop_
_entity_poly.entity_id
_entity_poly.type
_entity_poly.pdbx_seq_one_letter_code
_entity_poly.pdbx_strand_id
1 'polypeptide(L)' 'LERPADLEAALTGDLLAGWEAYPRSVKRGTLEWIKQAKTPPTRAKRIADVAASLAEGLRPSPFRR' A
#
# COMPACT_ATOMS: atom_id res chain seq x y z
N LEU A 1 6.49 10.36 4.87
CA LEU A 1 5.04 10.17 5.02
C LEU A 1 4.81 9.10 6.04
N GLU A 2 3.84 9.34 6.90
CA GLU A 2 3.37 8.40 7.91
C GLU A 2 2.37 7.45 7.26
N ARG A 3 2.21 6.23 7.80
CA ARG A 3 1.23 5.28 7.28
C ARG A 3 -0.17 5.73 7.75
N PRO A 4 -1.13 5.93 6.84
CA PRO A 4 -2.46 6.40 7.22
C PRO A 4 -3.29 5.27 7.84
N ALA A 5 -4.17 5.61 8.78
CA ALA A 5 -4.92 4.65 9.61
C ALA A 5 -5.72 3.60 8.82
N ASP A 6 -6.26 3.97 7.66
CA ASP A 6 -7.00 3.06 6.78
C ASP A 6 -6.09 2.05 6.07
N LEU A 7 -4.85 2.43 5.76
CA LEU A 7 -3.84 1.47 5.30
C LEU A 7 -3.37 0.59 6.48
N GLU A 8 -3.24 1.12 7.69
CA GLU A 8 -2.88 0.31 8.86
C GLU A 8 -3.94 -0.76 9.15
N ALA A 9 -5.22 -0.38 9.09
CA ALA A 9 -6.33 -1.31 9.29
C ALA A 9 -6.39 -2.41 8.23
N ALA A 10 -5.96 -2.11 6.98
CA ALA A 10 -5.93 -3.08 5.89
C ALA A 10 -4.74 -4.05 5.96
N LEU A 11 -3.66 -3.68 6.65
CA LEU A 11 -2.43 -4.46 6.72
C LEU A 11 -2.30 -5.15 8.08
N THR A 12 -2.65 -6.42 8.14
CA THR A 12 -2.55 -7.25 9.34
C THR A 12 -1.74 -8.52 9.07
N GLY A 13 -1.16 -9.10 10.12
CA GLY A 13 -0.41 -10.36 10.04
C GLY A 13 0.69 -10.33 8.97
N ASP A 14 0.65 -11.31 8.06
CA ASP A 14 1.65 -11.48 7.00
C ASP A 14 1.70 -10.31 6.02
N LEU A 15 0.59 -9.61 5.79
CA LEU A 15 0.57 -8.42 4.93
C LEU A 15 1.37 -7.28 5.55
N LEU A 16 1.30 -7.14 6.88
CA LEU A 16 2.12 -6.16 7.60
C LEU A 16 3.60 -6.54 7.51
N ALA A 17 3.94 -7.82 7.68
CA ALA A 17 5.32 -8.28 7.52
C ALA A 17 5.86 -8.04 6.10
N GLY A 18 5.07 -8.34 5.07
CA GLY A 18 5.41 -8.07 3.67
C GLY A 18 5.58 -6.57 3.40
N TRP A 19 4.70 -5.74 3.96
CA TRP A 19 4.84 -4.28 3.88
C TRP A 19 6.15 -3.84 4.53
N GLU A 20 6.49 -4.35 5.72
CA GLU A 20 7.72 -3.97 6.39
C GLU A 20 8.98 -4.40 5.63
N ALA A 21 8.91 -5.49 4.87
CA ALA A 21 9.99 -5.95 4.00
C ALA A 21 10.21 -5.08 2.74
N TYR A 22 9.25 -4.20 2.38
CA TYR A 22 9.44 -3.35 1.21
C TYR A 22 10.62 -2.37 1.36
N PRO A 23 11.37 -2.13 0.27
CA PRO A 23 12.34 -1.05 0.23
C PRO A 23 11.69 0.30 0.56
N ARG A 24 12.45 1.19 1.22
CA ARG A 24 11.97 2.53 1.63
C ARG A 24 11.40 3.33 0.45
N SER A 25 11.94 3.17 -0.75
CA SER A 25 11.44 3.83 -1.97
C SER A 25 10.03 3.37 -2.35
N VAL A 26 9.75 2.06 -2.27
CA VAL A 26 8.44 1.47 -2.57
C VAL A 26 7.42 1.88 -1.50
N LYS A 27 7.79 1.83 -0.21
CA LYS A 27 6.95 2.33 0.89
C LYS A 27 6.57 3.79 0.64
N ARG A 28 7.56 4.66 0.38
CA ARG A 28 7.31 6.09 0.14
C ARG A 28 6.45 6.33 -1.10
N GLY A 29 6.76 5.69 -2.22
CA GLY A 29 5.97 5.79 -3.44
C GLY A 29 4.51 5.39 -3.21
N THR A 30 4.29 4.31 -2.49
CA THR A 30 2.94 3.82 -2.17
C THR A 30 2.17 4.79 -1.29
N LEU A 31 2.81 5.36 -0.27
CA LEU A 31 2.17 6.36 0.59
C LEU A 31 1.81 7.64 -0.20
N GLU A 32 2.69 8.11 -1.08
CA GLU A 32 2.38 9.26 -1.95
C GLU A 32 1.23 8.92 -2.92
N TRP A 33 1.25 7.72 -3.49
CA TRP A 33 0.18 7.26 -4.38
C TRP A 33 -1.16 7.21 -3.64
N ILE A 34 -1.23 6.65 -2.43
CA ILE A 34 -2.47 6.66 -1.64
C ILE A 34 -2.89 8.09 -1.28
N LYS A 35 -1.94 8.95 -0.89
CA LYS A 35 -2.20 10.37 -0.58
C LYS A 35 -2.78 11.15 -1.75
N GLN A 36 -2.36 10.85 -2.98
CA GLN A 36 -2.87 11.51 -4.20
C GLN A 36 -4.31 11.11 -4.57
N ALA A 37 -4.91 10.11 -3.91
CA ALA A 37 -6.29 9.72 -4.17
C ALA A 37 -7.25 10.74 -3.55
N LYS A 38 -7.74 11.68 -4.37
CA LYS A 38 -8.63 12.77 -3.95
C LYS A 38 -10.04 12.32 -3.57
N THR A 39 -10.48 11.16 -4.07
CA THR A 39 -11.83 10.63 -3.81
C THR A 39 -11.78 9.37 -2.95
N PRO A 40 -12.71 9.18 -2.00
CA PRO A 40 -12.76 7.98 -1.16
C PRO A 40 -12.77 6.67 -1.96
N PRO A 41 -13.54 6.53 -3.07
CA PRO A 41 -13.52 5.31 -3.86
C PRO A 41 -12.16 5.01 -4.49
N THR A 42 -11.46 6.03 -4.99
CA THR A 42 -10.11 5.85 -5.56
C THR A 42 -9.12 5.42 -4.49
N ARG A 43 -9.23 6.02 -3.30
CA ARG A 43 -8.36 5.70 -2.16
C ARG A 43 -8.55 4.26 -1.71
N ALA A 44 -9.80 3.81 -1.56
CA ALA A 44 -10.12 2.43 -1.22
C ALA A 44 -9.57 1.44 -2.26
N LYS A 45 -9.70 1.74 -3.56
CA LYS A 45 -9.11 0.92 -4.63
C LYS A 45 -7.59 0.80 -4.53
N ARG A 46 -6.89 1.89 -4.22
CA ARG A 46 -5.42 1.86 -4.06
C ARG A 46 -4.99 1.04 -2.84
N ILE A 47 -5.71 1.16 -1.72
CA ILE A 47 -5.43 0.36 -0.52
C ILE A 47 -5.67 -1.13 -0.79
N ALA A 48 -6.78 -1.46 -1.48
CA ALA A 48 -7.06 -2.83 -1.89
C ALA A 48 -5.97 -3.39 -2.83
N ASP A 49 -5.48 -2.60 -3.78
CA ASP A 49 -4.36 -2.98 -4.65
C ASP A 49 -3.09 -3.29 -3.86
N VAL A 50 -2.77 -2.46 -2.85
CA VAL A 50 -1.60 -2.70 -1.98
C VAL A 50 -1.74 -4.00 -1.21
N ALA A 51 -2.90 -4.24 -0.58
CA ALA A 51 -3.15 -5.45 0.19
C ALA A 51 -3.14 -6.72 -0.70
N ALA A 52 -3.78 -6.66 -1.87
CA ALA A 52 -3.78 -7.76 -2.83
C ALA A 52 -2.36 -8.05 -3.35
N SER A 53 -1.60 -7.01 -3.69
CA SER A 53 -0.21 -7.19 -4.14
C SER A 53 0.65 -7.84 -3.06
N LEU A 54 0.49 -7.41 -1.80
CA LEU A 54 1.19 -8.01 -0.67
C LEU A 54 0.82 -9.49 -0.47
N ALA A 55 -0.46 -9.84 -0.61
CA ALA A 55 -0.91 -11.23 -0.54
C ALA A 55 -0.26 -12.11 -1.63
N GLU A 56 0.06 -11.52 -2.78
CA GLU A 56 0.78 -12.17 -3.88
C GLU A 56 2.31 -12.06 -3.78
N GLY A 57 2.85 -11.40 -2.74
CA GLY A 57 4.30 -11.15 -2.61
C GLY A 57 4.86 -10.16 -3.65
N LEU A 58 3.99 -9.38 -4.30
CA LEU A 58 4.33 -8.41 -5.34
C LEU A 58 4.32 -6.99 -4.78
N ARG A 59 5.07 -6.08 -5.40
CA ARG A 59 4.92 -4.63 -5.15
C ARG A 59 3.53 -4.13 -5.61
N PRO A 60 3.01 -3.02 -5.07
CA PRO A 60 1.77 -2.42 -5.57
C PRO A 60 1.86 -2.11 -7.06
N SER A 61 0.73 -2.20 -7.77
CA SER A 61 0.70 -2.18 -9.24
C SER A 61 1.53 -1.07 -9.92
N PRO A 62 1.54 0.21 -9.46
CA PRO A 62 2.35 1.25 -10.11
C PRO A 62 3.87 1.09 -9.93
N PHE A 63 4.35 0.21 -9.03
CA PHE A 63 5.78 0.03 -8.70
C PHE A 63 6.33 -1.35 -9.09
N ARG A 64 5.60 -2.09 -9.94
CA ARG A 64 6.04 -3.41 -10.46
C ARG A 64 6.97 -3.32 -11.66
N ARG A 65 7.11 -2.12 -12.24
CA ARG A 65 8.01 -1.87 -13.38
C ARG A 65 9.46 -1.68 -12.91
#